data_AF-A0A972MZB3-F1
#
_entry.id   AF-A0A972MZB3-F1
#
_cell.length_a   1.000
_cell.length_b   1.000
_cell.length_c   1.000
_cell.angle_alpha   90.00
_cell.angle_beta   90.00
_cell.angle_gamma   90.00
#
_symmetry.space_group_name_H-M   'P 1'
#
loop_
_entity.id
_entity.type
_entity.pdbx_description
1 polymer ?
#
loop_
_entity_poly.entity_id
_entity_poly.type
_entity_poly.pdbx_seq_one_letter_code
_entity_poly.pdbx_strand_id
1 'polypeptide(L)'
;MNLTLKQSGSFLLGLILLAGVFSVAGTALIYKNTSAVQESWVELHDMATNKTVLFNKLVKFVGYDGMIHQFKNYVIRQDAPRVAKVEKKINNALLNLSDYSEINNSPEEVAAIEAITNTILAYKKALEKAKNMVAEGRSSREIDKSIKINDTPMVKGLEALKAKIKEAQYSQKGTKAVYLMNLREALGFGGMIHQFKNYVLRQDTPRIAKVQAKVAEALAAISGYRSLGVNEIEDKALTDILSVVKAYDAAVLKAKKMADKGMSSQQVDKKIKISDSPATKGLDALSTEIDKSAELMTQELSKELADSIDFSAILSVISLVIFTILILLSFTIIFRKVLKPILALQNVIQQVEEKGDFSIRADVSGSKDEVNEMSVHFNKMLQSLQTVIKESNEVLANLASGRFDKTVNTQCYGDLHTLKQGINNTTKALGHTMNEIDRGMTELSKGNFHTTFKVSGEGQFHS
;
A
#
# COMPACT_ATOMS: atom_id res chain seq x y z
N MET A 1 4.12 -29.37 -30.71
CA MET A 1 5.47 -28.81 -30.83
C MET A 1 6.23 -29.24 -29.58
N ASN A 2 7.04 -30.29 -29.67
CA ASN A 2 7.76 -30.82 -28.50
C ASN A 2 8.98 -29.94 -28.26
N LEU A 3 8.97 -29.19 -27.17
CA LEU A 3 10.13 -28.40 -26.73
C LEU A 3 11.22 -29.37 -26.30
N THR A 4 12.44 -29.19 -26.84
CA THR A 4 13.59 -29.97 -26.40
C THR A 4 13.87 -29.74 -24.91
N LEU A 5 14.44 -30.72 -24.21
CA LEU A 5 14.75 -30.65 -22.78
C LEU A 5 15.56 -29.39 -22.39
N LYS A 6 16.45 -28.92 -23.29
CA LYS A 6 17.19 -27.65 -23.14
C LYS A 6 16.26 -26.43 -23.20
N GLN A 7 15.34 -26.39 -24.15
CA GLN A 7 14.35 -25.31 -24.27
C GLN A 7 13.40 -25.28 -23.07
N SER A 8 12.95 -26.45 -22.61
CA SER A 8 12.09 -26.56 -21.42
C SER A 8 12.80 -26.12 -20.14
N GLY A 9 14.07 -26.49 -19.95
CA GLY A 9 14.88 -26.06 -18.80
C GLY A 9 15.18 -24.56 -18.79
N SER A 10 15.57 -23.99 -19.93
CA SER A 10 15.79 -22.55 -20.06
C SER A 10 14.50 -21.74 -19.92
N PHE A 11 13.38 -22.25 -20.43
CA PHE A 11 12.07 -21.64 -20.27
C PHE A 11 11.61 -21.63 -18.80
N LEU A 12 11.80 -22.74 -18.08
CA LEU A 12 11.44 -22.85 -16.67
C LEU A 12 12.30 -21.93 -15.79
N LEU A 13 13.61 -21.85 -16.02
CA LEU A 13 14.49 -20.88 -15.36
C LEU A 13 14.07 -19.43 -15.66
N GLY A 14 13.74 -19.14 -16.93
CA GLY A 14 13.25 -17.83 -17.34
C GLY A 14 11.96 -17.44 -16.62
N LEU A 15 11.01 -18.38 -16.50
CA LEU A 15 9.76 -18.16 -15.75
C LEU A 15 10.00 -17.92 -14.27
N ILE A 16 10.90 -18.67 -13.63
CA ILE A 16 11.25 -18.49 -12.20
C ILE A 16 11.87 -17.10 -11.98
N LEU A 17 12.81 -16.69 -12.84
CA LEU A 17 13.42 -15.36 -12.76
C LEU A 17 12.40 -14.25 -12.98
N LEU A 18 11.53 -14.40 -13.99
CA LEU A 18 10.48 -13.43 -14.28
C LEU A 18 9.51 -13.30 -13.11
N ALA A 19 9.05 -14.43 -12.55
CA ALA A 19 8.18 -14.45 -11.37
C ALA A 19 8.87 -13.81 -10.14
N GLY A 20 10.18 -14.03 -9.96
CA GLY A 20 10.97 -13.40 -8.92
C GLY A 20 11.02 -11.87 -9.07
N VAL A 21 11.27 -11.38 -10.28
CA VAL A 21 11.28 -9.94 -10.59
C VAL A 21 9.91 -9.32 -10.32
N PHE A 22 8.82 -9.95 -10.78
CA PHE A 22 7.46 -9.47 -10.51
C PHE A 22 7.11 -9.46 -9.03
N SER A 23 7.53 -10.48 -8.28
CA SER A 23 7.32 -10.56 -6.83
C SER A 23 8.04 -9.41 -6.12
N VAL A 24 9.35 -9.22 -6.38
CA VAL A 24 10.14 -8.14 -5.75
C VAL A 24 9.60 -6.76 -6.14
N ALA A 25 9.27 -6.54 -7.42
CA ALA A 25 8.69 -5.29 -7.88
C ALA A 25 7.31 -5.02 -7.24
N GLY A 26 6.48 -6.05 -7.12
CA GLY A 26 5.17 -5.97 -6.47
C GLY A 26 5.31 -5.56 -5.01
N THR A 27 6.21 -6.18 -4.25
CA THR A 27 6.39 -5.81 -2.84
C THR A 27 7.05 -4.44 -2.67
N ALA A 28 7.97 -4.06 -3.56
CA ALA A 28 8.54 -2.70 -3.56
C ALA A 28 7.48 -1.63 -3.83
N LEU A 29 6.51 -1.91 -4.72
CA LEU A 29 5.37 -1.02 -4.97
C LEU A 29 4.45 -0.93 -3.75
N ILE A 30 4.13 -2.06 -3.11
CA ILE A 30 3.32 -2.09 -1.88
C ILE A 30 4.00 -1.29 -0.77
N TYR A 31 5.31 -1.51 -0.56
CA TYR A 31 6.11 -0.78 0.40
C TYR A 31 6.05 0.73 0.11
N LYS A 32 6.39 1.15 -1.12
CA LYS A 32 6.38 2.56 -1.51
C LYS A 32 5.00 3.21 -1.32
N ASN A 33 3.93 2.54 -1.73
CA ASN A 33 2.57 3.06 -1.59
C ASN A 33 2.15 3.16 -0.12
N THR A 34 2.46 2.15 0.69
CA THR A 34 2.11 2.13 2.12
C THR A 34 2.86 3.21 2.88
N SER A 35 4.17 3.37 2.64
CA SER A 35 4.96 4.45 3.24
C SER A 35 4.48 5.83 2.82
N ALA A 36 4.17 6.03 1.52
CA ALA A 36 3.64 7.30 1.04
C ALA A 36 2.26 7.64 1.65
N VAL A 37 1.41 6.62 1.82
CA VAL A 37 0.12 6.76 2.53
C VAL A 37 0.36 7.10 3.99
N GLN A 38 1.31 6.46 4.68
CA GLN A 38 1.63 6.75 6.07
C GLN A 38 2.11 8.20 6.25
N GLU A 39 3.06 8.66 5.44
CA GLU A 39 3.55 10.03 5.50
C GLU A 39 2.43 11.05 5.22
N SER A 40 1.69 10.84 4.13
CA SER A 40 0.60 11.76 3.73
C SER A 40 -0.53 11.77 4.76
N TRP A 41 -0.84 10.62 5.36
CA TRP A 41 -1.89 10.50 6.37
C TRP A 41 -1.49 11.17 7.67
N VAL A 42 -0.26 10.95 8.15
CA VAL A 42 0.25 11.61 9.36
C VAL A 42 0.23 13.12 9.19
N GLU A 43 0.74 13.64 8.07
CA GLU A 43 0.74 15.08 7.80
C GLU A 43 -0.67 15.67 7.73
N LEU A 44 -1.58 15.04 6.98
CA LEU A 44 -2.95 15.53 6.81
C LEU A 44 -3.76 15.43 8.11
N HIS A 45 -3.60 14.34 8.85
CA HIS A 45 -4.25 14.13 10.14
C HIS A 45 -3.74 15.14 11.18
N ASP A 46 -2.42 15.31 11.32
CA ASP A 46 -1.83 16.24 12.27
C ASP A 46 -2.27 17.67 11.96
N MET A 47 -2.29 18.07 10.69
CA MET A 47 -2.79 19.38 10.29
C MET A 47 -4.27 19.58 10.65
N ALA A 48 -5.15 18.62 10.30
CA ALA A 48 -6.58 18.72 10.56
C ALA A 48 -6.90 18.72 12.06
N THR A 49 -6.20 17.89 12.84
CA THR A 49 -6.31 17.80 14.29
C THR A 49 -5.80 19.08 14.94
N ASN A 50 -4.63 19.58 14.54
CA ASN A 50 -4.08 20.84 15.07
C ASN A 50 -4.99 22.04 14.79
N LYS A 51 -5.52 22.18 13.56
CA LYS A 51 -6.49 23.25 13.25
C LYS A 51 -7.75 23.13 14.12
N THR A 52 -8.28 21.93 14.32
CA THR A 52 -9.46 21.70 15.16
C THR A 52 -9.19 22.08 16.63
N VAL A 53 -8.04 21.67 17.16
CA VAL A 53 -7.61 21.97 18.55
C VAL A 53 -7.43 23.47 18.74
N LEU A 54 -6.70 24.14 17.83
CA LEU A 54 -6.49 25.58 17.90
C LEU A 54 -7.80 26.34 17.75
N PHE A 55 -8.69 25.92 16.86
CA PHE A 55 -10.02 26.53 16.74
C PHE A 55 -10.85 26.37 18.03
N ASN A 56 -10.84 25.20 18.67
CA ASN A 56 -11.54 24.99 19.94
C ASN A 56 -10.97 25.88 21.06
N LYS A 57 -9.63 26.06 21.11
CA LYS A 57 -8.96 27.00 22.02
C LYS A 57 -9.33 28.45 21.71
N LEU A 58 -9.39 28.83 20.44
CA LEU A 58 -9.79 30.16 20.01
C LEU A 58 -11.21 30.49 20.47
N VAL A 59 -12.16 29.61 20.20
CA VAL A 59 -13.56 29.77 20.61
C VAL A 59 -13.67 29.84 22.14
N LYS A 60 -12.84 29.11 22.89
CA LYS A 60 -12.73 29.25 24.36
C LYS A 60 -12.24 30.64 24.77
N PHE A 61 -11.15 31.13 24.18
CA PHE A 61 -10.56 32.40 24.57
C PHE A 61 -11.40 33.61 24.18
N VAL A 62 -12.13 33.52 23.07
CA VAL A 62 -13.03 34.58 22.59
C VAL A 62 -14.38 34.51 23.30
N GLY A 63 -14.94 33.30 23.44
CA GLY A 63 -16.34 33.06 23.79
C GLY A 63 -16.65 32.86 25.28
N TYR A 64 -17.26 31.72 25.59
CA TYR A 64 -17.74 31.39 26.94
C TYR A 64 -16.57 31.23 27.92
N ASP A 65 -16.58 32.01 29.00
CA ASP A 65 -15.41 32.23 29.90
C ASP A 65 -14.18 32.88 29.22
N GLY A 66 -14.36 33.41 28.01
CA GLY A 66 -13.37 34.13 27.24
C GLY A 66 -13.33 35.64 27.52
N MET A 67 -12.57 36.37 26.70
CA MET A 67 -12.39 37.81 26.79
C MET A 67 -13.71 38.58 26.75
N ILE A 68 -14.66 38.16 25.90
CA ILE A 68 -15.93 38.88 25.74
C ILE A 68 -16.82 38.68 26.96
N HIS A 69 -16.77 37.48 27.57
CA HIS A 69 -17.47 37.22 28.83
C HIS A 69 -16.91 38.12 29.96
N GLN A 70 -15.59 38.14 30.14
CA GLN A 70 -14.96 38.96 31.17
C GLN A 70 -15.19 40.46 30.93
N PHE A 71 -15.18 40.89 29.66
CA PHE A 71 -15.43 42.27 29.25
C PHE A 71 -16.84 42.73 29.61
N LYS A 72 -17.87 41.95 29.26
CA LYS A 72 -19.26 42.28 29.64
C LYS A 72 -19.45 42.31 31.15
N ASN A 73 -18.82 41.38 31.88
CA ASN A 73 -18.87 41.38 33.34
C ASN A 73 -18.23 42.64 33.93
N TYR A 74 -17.14 43.14 33.34
CA TYR A 74 -16.55 44.41 33.72
C TYR A 74 -17.49 45.59 33.44
N VAL A 75 -18.12 45.66 32.26
CA VAL A 75 -19.08 46.74 31.94
C VAL A 75 -20.29 46.75 32.90
N ILE A 76 -20.78 45.56 33.31
CA ILE A 76 -21.90 45.43 34.25
C ILE A 76 -21.48 45.79 35.69
N ARG A 77 -20.36 45.25 36.17
CA ARG A 77 -19.98 45.30 37.60
C ARG A 77 -18.99 46.39 37.95
N GLN A 78 -18.30 46.94 36.94
CA GLN A 78 -17.34 48.03 37.04
C GLN A 78 -16.19 47.76 38.03
N ASP A 79 -15.85 46.49 38.25
CA ASP A 79 -14.79 46.12 39.21
C ASP A 79 -13.39 46.12 38.57
N ALA A 80 -12.45 46.81 39.21
CA ALA A 80 -11.08 46.99 38.69
C ALA A 80 -10.33 45.66 38.42
N PRO A 81 -10.43 44.60 39.27
CA PRO A 81 -9.69 43.36 39.05
C PRO A 81 -10.06 42.59 37.76
N ARG A 82 -11.23 42.86 37.14
CA ARG A 82 -11.59 42.21 35.87
C ARG A 82 -10.83 42.72 34.67
N VAL A 83 -10.29 43.93 34.71
CA VAL A 83 -9.51 44.50 33.59
C VAL A 83 -8.34 43.57 33.22
N ALA A 84 -7.53 43.19 34.21
CA ALA A 84 -6.41 42.26 34.01
C ALA A 84 -6.86 40.89 33.48
N LYS A 85 -8.05 40.41 33.87
CA LYS A 85 -8.61 39.15 33.34
C LYS A 85 -8.98 39.27 31.86
N VAL A 86 -9.55 40.40 31.45
CA VAL A 86 -9.87 40.66 30.03
C VAL A 86 -8.60 40.73 29.20
N GLU A 87 -7.61 41.51 29.63
CA GLU A 87 -6.32 41.67 28.94
C GLU A 87 -5.61 40.32 28.77
N LYS A 88 -5.54 39.50 29.83
CA LYS A 88 -4.97 38.16 29.76
C LYS A 88 -5.67 37.29 28.71
N LYS A 89 -7.01 37.29 28.67
CA LYS A 89 -7.77 36.49 27.70
C LYS A 89 -7.63 37.01 26.27
N ILE A 90 -7.53 38.33 26.08
CA ILE A 90 -7.22 38.95 24.78
C ILE A 90 -5.86 38.47 24.27
N ASN A 91 -4.82 38.56 25.11
CA ASN A 91 -3.48 38.14 24.72
C ASN A 91 -3.44 36.64 24.38
N ASN A 92 -4.10 35.79 25.16
CA ASN A 92 -4.22 34.37 24.85
C ASN A 92 -4.92 34.11 23.50
N ALA A 93 -5.97 34.86 23.18
CA ALA A 93 -6.66 34.73 21.90
C ALA A 93 -5.79 35.16 20.71
N LEU A 94 -5.04 36.26 20.86
CA LEU A 94 -4.11 36.75 19.83
C LEU A 94 -2.94 35.79 19.61
N LEU A 95 -2.33 35.28 20.69
CA LEU A 95 -1.29 34.25 20.59
C LEU A 95 -1.80 33.00 19.89
N ASN A 96 -2.98 32.52 20.28
CA ASN A 96 -3.57 31.34 19.65
C ASN A 96 -3.92 31.55 18.16
N LEU A 97 -4.29 32.76 17.74
CA LEU A 97 -4.46 33.10 16.32
C LEU A 97 -3.13 33.16 15.58
N SER A 98 -2.06 33.62 16.24
CA SER A 98 -0.70 33.55 15.69
C SER A 98 -0.33 32.10 15.40
N ASP A 99 -0.51 31.21 16.37
CA ASP A 99 -0.26 29.76 16.20
C ASP A 99 -1.12 29.18 15.07
N TYR A 100 -2.40 29.58 14.97
CA TYR A 100 -3.28 29.11 13.89
C TYR A 100 -2.79 29.62 12.52
N SER A 101 -2.28 30.85 12.46
CA SER A 101 -1.82 31.47 11.22
C SER A 101 -0.58 30.79 10.61
N GLU A 102 0.22 30.12 11.44
CA GLU A 102 1.42 29.38 11.03
C GLU A 102 1.11 28.03 10.35
N ILE A 103 -0.09 27.49 10.54
CA ILE A 103 -0.53 26.26 9.85
C ILE A 103 -0.97 26.65 8.43
N ASN A 104 -0.48 25.97 7.40
CA ASN A 104 -0.84 26.22 5.99
C ASN A 104 -2.33 26.58 5.79
N ASN A 105 -2.61 27.84 5.48
CA ASN A 105 -3.95 28.43 5.47
C ASN A 105 -4.37 28.85 4.06
N SER A 106 -5.62 28.56 3.71
CA SER A 106 -6.25 29.07 2.50
C SER A 106 -6.42 30.61 2.56
N PRO A 107 -6.53 31.31 1.42
CA PRO A 107 -6.82 32.74 1.40
C PRO A 107 -8.07 33.12 2.22
N GLU A 108 -9.09 32.25 2.23
CA GLU A 108 -10.30 32.43 3.02
C GLU A 108 -10.02 32.35 4.54
N GLU A 109 -9.16 31.42 4.97
CA GLU A 109 -8.75 31.30 6.38
C GLU A 109 -7.93 32.52 6.82
N VAL A 110 -7.02 33.01 5.96
CA VAL A 110 -6.23 34.22 6.24
C VAL A 110 -7.14 35.43 6.45
N ALA A 111 -8.12 35.65 5.56
CA ALA A 111 -9.09 36.73 5.70
C ALA A 111 -9.96 36.58 6.97
N ALA A 112 -10.31 35.35 7.33
CA ALA A 112 -11.06 35.06 8.55
C ALA A 112 -10.23 35.37 9.82
N ILE A 113 -8.97 34.95 9.87
CA ILE A 113 -8.03 35.24 10.97
C ILE A 113 -7.86 36.75 11.14
N GLU A 114 -7.71 37.49 10.04
CA GLU A 114 -7.60 38.94 10.06
C GLU A 114 -8.87 39.59 10.63
N ALA A 115 -10.06 39.18 10.18
CA ALA A 115 -11.33 39.68 10.68
C ALA A 115 -11.53 39.44 12.18
N ILE A 116 -11.13 38.25 12.67
CA ILE A 116 -11.19 37.91 14.10
C ILE A 116 -10.19 38.77 14.87
N THR A 117 -8.94 38.89 14.40
CA THR A 117 -7.88 39.69 15.02
C THR A 117 -8.29 41.14 15.17
N ASN A 118 -8.81 41.76 14.09
CA ASN A 118 -9.27 43.14 14.10
C ASN A 118 -10.41 43.36 15.11
N THR A 119 -11.32 42.39 15.25
CA THR A 119 -12.40 42.47 16.24
C THR A 119 -11.85 42.35 17.66
N ILE A 120 -10.88 41.46 17.92
CA ILE A 120 -10.21 41.34 19.23
C ILE A 120 -9.51 42.65 19.61
N LEU A 121 -8.82 43.28 18.66
CA LEU A 121 -8.18 44.58 18.87
C LEU A 121 -9.19 45.70 19.13
N ALA A 122 -10.36 45.66 18.49
CA ALA A 122 -11.46 46.58 18.79
C ALA A 122 -11.96 46.43 20.24
N TYR A 123 -12.08 45.19 20.75
CA TYR A 123 -12.38 44.93 22.17
C TYR A 123 -11.29 45.46 23.11
N LYS A 124 -10.02 45.33 22.76
CA LYS A 124 -8.89 45.90 23.53
C LYS A 124 -9.01 47.43 23.64
N LYS A 125 -9.29 48.12 22.52
CA LYS A 125 -9.52 49.58 22.52
C LYS A 125 -10.76 49.98 23.32
N ALA A 126 -11.83 49.19 23.24
CA ALA A 126 -13.05 49.43 23.99
C ALA A 126 -12.86 49.24 25.49
N LEU A 127 -11.97 48.35 25.93
CA LEU A 127 -11.63 48.17 27.34
C LEU A 127 -11.00 49.43 27.93
N GLU A 128 -10.08 50.07 27.21
CA GLU A 128 -9.49 51.34 27.63
C GLU A 128 -10.53 52.45 27.74
N LYS A 129 -11.44 52.56 26.77
CA LYS A 129 -12.55 53.51 26.84
C LYS A 129 -13.48 53.22 28.02
N ALA A 130 -13.79 51.95 28.27
CA ALA A 130 -14.63 51.54 29.40
C ALA A 130 -13.97 51.89 30.75
N LYS A 131 -12.64 51.70 30.89
CA LYS A 131 -11.89 52.09 32.09
C LYS A 131 -12.04 53.57 32.42
N ASN A 132 -11.88 54.43 31.42
CA ASN A 132 -12.02 55.89 31.59
C ASN A 132 -13.46 56.25 32.00
N MET A 133 -14.46 55.67 31.34
CA MET A 133 -15.86 55.95 31.67
C MET A 133 -16.29 55.44 33.05
N VAL A 134 -15.72 54.31 33.51
CA VAL A 134 -15.93 53.83 34.88
C VAL A 134 -15.31 54.82 35.89
N ALA A 135 -14.10 55.33 35.61
CA ALA A 135 -13.47 56.35 36.44
C ALA A 135 -14.29 57.66 36.49
N GLU A 136 -15.00 57.99 35.41
CA GLU A 136 -15.95 59.11 35.33
C GLU A 136 -17.30 58.85 36.04
N GLY A 137 -17.52 57.66 36.62
CA GLY A 137 -18.77 57.31 37.31
C GLY A 137 -19.96 57.03 36.40
N ARG A 138 -19.73 56.74 35.10
CA ARG A 138 -20.80 56.43 34.13
C ARG A 138 -21.52 55.13 34.49
N SER A 139 -22.81 55.08 34.24
CA SER A 139 -23.62 53.86 34.43
C SER A 139 -23.28 52.78 33.39
N SER A 140 -23.51 51.50 33.73
CA SER A 140 -23.31 50.38 32.80
C SER A 140 -24.05 50.53 31.46
N ARG A 141 -25.20 51.22 31.46
CA ARG A 141 -26.01 51.46 30.25
C ARG A 141 -25.40 52.54 29.35
N GLU A 142 -24.84 53.59 29.95
CA GLU A 142 -24.10 54.63 29.22
C GLU A 142 -22.81 54.08 28.63
N ILE A 143 -22.10 53.25 29.40
CA ILE A 143 -20.89 52.57 28.93
C ILE A 143 -21.24 51.65 27.75
N ASP A 144 -22.19 50.70 27.86
CA ASP A 144 -22.57 49.79 26.76
C ASP A 144 -22.95 50.54 25.47
N LYS A 145 -23.67 51.68 25.60
CA LYS A 145 -24.08 52.49 24.45
C LYS A 145 -22.89 53.12 23.72
N SER A 146 -21.83 53.48 24.44
CA SER A 146 -20.68 54.21 23.87
C SER A 146 -19.57 53.31 23.32
N ILE A 147 -19.50 52.05 23.77
CA ILE A 147 -18.44 51.08 23.44
C ILE A 147 -18.92 49.96 22.51
N LYS A 148 -20.00 50.19 21.76
CA LYS A 148 -20.62 49.16 20.92
C LYS A 148 -19.65 48.70 19.82
N ILE A 149 -19.29 47.42 19.84
CA ILE A 149 -18.43 46.77 18.85
C ILE A 149 -19.30 46.03 17.84
N ASN A 150 -18.90 46.06 16.57
CA ASN A 150 -19.50 45.22 15.54
C ASN A 150 -18.89 43.81 15.61
N ASP A 151 -19.64 42.88 16.20
CA ASP A 151 -19.25 41.48 16.36
C ASP A 151 -19.30 40.67 15.05
N THR A 152 -19.96 41.20 14.01
CA THR A 152 -20.24 40.47 12.76
C THR A 152 -19.00 39.91 12.05
N PRO A 153 -17.90 40.66 11.89
CA PRO A 153 -16.70 40.15 11.21
C PRO A 153 -16.09 38.94 11.91
N MET A 154 -16.02 38.97 13.25
CA MET A 154 -15.53 37.83 14.04
C MET A 154 -16.44 36.61 13.92
N VAL A 155 -17.77 36.79 13.98
CA VAL A 155 -18.71 35.67 13.82
C VAL A 155 -18.54 35.01 12.46
N LYS A 156 -18.51 35.79 11.38
CA LYS A 156 -18.28 35.28 10.02
C LYS A 156 -16.91 34.62 9.87
N GLY A 157 -15.87 35.19 10.49
CA GLY A 157 -14.53 34.59 10.49
C GLY A 157 -14.52 33.23 11.18
N LEU A 158 -15.14 33.11 12.36
CA LEU A 158 -15.24 31.82 13.07
C LEU A 158 -16.06 30.80 12.26
N GLU A 159 -17.13 31.21 11.59
CA GLU A 159 -17.92 30.36 10.69
C GLU A 159 -17.09 29.87 9.50
N ALA A 160 -16.27 30.73 8.89
CA ALA A 160 -15.40 30.37 7.78
C ALA A 160 -14.32 29.37 8.19
N LEU A 161 -13.62 29.60 9.31
CA LEU A 161 -12.64 28.64 9.85
C LEU A 161 -13.30 27.29 10.17
N LYS A 162 -14.49 27.32 10.78
CA LYS A 162 -15.29 26.13 11.05
C LYS A 162 -15.67 25.36 9.79
N ALA A 163 -16.06 26.06 8.72
CA ALA A 163 -16.41 25.44 7.45
C ALA A 163 -15.20 24.71 6.85
N LYS A 164 -14.01 25.31 6.92
CA LYS A 164 -12.76 24.70 6.44
C LYS A 164 -12.36 23.46 7.26
N ILE A 165 -12.53 23.51 8.57
CA ILE A 165 -12.32 22.34 9.44
C ILE A 165 -13.28 21.21 9.08
N LYS A 166 -14.55 21.52 8.80
CA LYS A 166 -15.55 20.52 8.37
C LYS A 166 -15.25 19.95 6.98
N GLU A 167 -14.81 20.77 6.04
CA GLU A 167 -14.36 20.33 4.71
C GLU A 167 -13.19 19.35 4.86
N ALA A 168 -12.16 19.67 5.64
CA ALA A 168 -11.00 18.80 5.84
C ALA A 168 -11.35 17.43 6.48
N GLN A 169 -12.48 17.32 7.18
CA GLN A 169 -12.95 16.08 7.83
C GLN A 169 -13.92 15.25 6.95
N TYR A 170 -13.86 15.40 5.61
CA TYR A 170 -14.70 14.69 4.62
C TYR A 170 -15.06 13.24 5.03
N SER A 171 -16.29 13.04 5.53
CA SER A 171 -17.18 11.86 5.33
C SER A 171 -18.01 11.41 6.54
N GLN A 172 -17.74 11.83 7.78
CA GLN A 172 -18.50 11.29 8.92
C GLN A 172 -19.68 12.16 9.36
N LYS A 173 -20.84 11.52 9.56
CA LYS A 173 -21.88 11.98 10.50
C LYS A 173 -21.17 12.50 11.76
N GLY A 174 -21.51 13.71 12.18
CA GLY A 174 -20.70 14.58 13.06
C GLY A 174 -19.80 13.87 14.07
N THR A 175 -18.52 14.25 14.12
CA THR A 175 -17.56 13.76 15.11
C THR A 175 -17.82 14.39 16.50
N LYS A 176 -17.29 13.79 17.57
CA LYS A 176 -17.31 14.37 18.92
C LYS A 176 -16.73 15.78 18.94
N ALA A 177 -15.64 16.02 18.21
CA ALA A 177 -15.04 17.34 18.05
C ALA A 177 -15.99 18.37 17.41
N VAL A 178 -16.72 17.98 16.36
CA VAL A 178 -17.71 18.85 15.71
C VAL A 178 -18.88 19.16 16.65
N TYR A 179 -19.36 18.19 17.43
CA TYR A 179 -20.39 18.44 18.43
C TYR A 179 -19.90 19.32 19.57
N LEU A 180 -18.66 19.14 20.05
CA LEU A 180 -18.05 20.03 21.04
C LEU A 180 -17.96 21.48 20.51
N MET A 181 -17.57 21.64 19.24
CA MET A 181 -17.55 22.94 18.58
C MET A 181 -18.94 23.58 18.53
N ASN A 182 -19.96 22.84 18.07
CA ASN A 182 -21.34 23.33 18.03
C ASN A 182 -21.84 23.70 19.43
N LEU A 183 -21.47 22.94 20.45
CA LEU A 183 -21.83 23.18 21.84
C LEU A 183 -21.16 24.45 22.39
N ARG A 184 -19.86 24.63 22.13
CA ARG A 184 -19.13 25.86 22.52
C ARG A 184 -19.72 27.11 21.87
N GLU A 185 -20.12 27.01 20.60
CA GLU A 185 -20.78 28.10 19.87
C GLU A 185 -22.17 28.42 20.46
N ALA A 186 -23.00 27.40 20.65
CA ALA A 186 -24.33 27.55 21.21
C ALA A 186 -24.31 28.15 22.63
N LEU A 187 -23.28 27.85 23.43
CA LEU A 187 -23.09 28.41 24.77
C LEU A 187 -22.43 29.79 24.76
N GLY A 188 -21.46 30.01 23.87
CA GLY A 188 -20.50 31.11 23.94
C GLY A 188 -20.84 32.37 23.17
N PHE A 189 -19.85 32.91 22.45
CA PHE A 189 -19.99 34.20 21.77
C PHE A 189 -20.97 34.11 20.60
N GLY A 190 -22.05 34.89 20.68
CA GLY A 190 -23.18 34.78 19.76
C GLY A 190 -24.26 33.79 20.25
N GLY A 191 -23.87 32.88 21.14
CA GLY A 191 -24.70 31.85 21.77
C GLY A 191 -25.62 32.35 22.90
N MET A 192 -26.25 31.40 23.60
CA MET A 192 -27.32 31.63 24.58
C MET A 192 -26.90 32.55 25.72
N ILE A 193 -25.66 32.43 26.23
CA ILE A 193 -25.18 33.24 27.36
C ILE A 193 -24.91 34.68 26.91
N HIS A 194 -24.40 34.85 25.68
CA HIS A 194 -24.25 36.18 25.09
C HIS A 194 -25.62 36.86 24.94
N GLN A 195 -26.61 36.17 24.36
CA GLN A 195 -27.96 36.72 24.19
C GLN A 195 -28.63 37.02 25.54
N PHE A 196 -28.45 36.15 26.54
CA PHE A 196 -28.96 36.35 27.89
C PHE A 196 -28.36 37.58 28.57
N LYS A 197 -27.03 37.77 28.54
CA LYS A 197 -26.41 38.97 29.13
C LYS A 197 -26.83 40.25 28.42
N ASN A 198 -26.97 40.21 27.09
CA ASN A 198 -27.48 41.35 26.33
C ASN A 198 -28.94 41.66 26.71
N TYR A 199 -29.75 40.63 26.99
CA TYR A 199 -31.10 40.81 27.51
C TYR A 199 -31.09 41.44 28.91
N VAL A 200 -30.23 40.98 29.83
CA VAL A 200 -30.09 41.58 31.16
C VAL A 200 -29.69 43.05 31.08
N LEU A 201 -28.83 43.42 30.12
CA LEU A 201 -28.40 44.80 29.89
C LEU A 201 -29.46 45.69 29.25
N ARG A 202 -30.16 45.17 28.23
CA ARG A 202 -31.01 45.98 27.32
C ARG A 202 -32.50 45.79 27.55
N GLN A 203 -32.90 44.67 28.13
CA GLN A 203 -34.27 44.26 28.42
C GLN A 203 -35.16 44.21 27.17
N ASP A 204 -34.60 43.88 26.01
CA ASP A 204 -35.29 43.80 24.72
C ASP A 204 -35.89 42.40 24.46
N THR A 205 -37.23 42.33 24.35
CA THR A 205 -38.01 41.09 24.20
C THR A 205 -37.51 40.13 23.09
N PRO A 206 -37.06 40.58 21.90
CA PRO A 206 -36.61 39.66 20.83
C PRO A 206 -35.42 38.77 21.21
N ARG A 207 -34.63 39.12 22.24
CA ARG A 207 -33.49 38.29 22.67
C ARG A 207 -33.91 37.01 23.38
N ILE A 208 -35.11 36.97 23.96
CA ILE A 208 -35.62 35.78 24.63
C ILE A 208 -35.71 34.62 23.65
N ALA A 209 -36.31 34.85 22.47
CA ALA A 209 -36.38 33.86 21.40
C ALA A 209 -35.00 33.43 20.91
N LYS A 210 -34.03 34.37 20.82
CA LYS A 210 -32.64 34.05 20.45
C LYS A 210 -31.96 33.16 21.49
N VAL A 211 -32.20 33.37 22.78
CA VAL A 211 -31.67 32.48 23.83
C VAL A 211 -32.26 31.08 23.68
N GLN A 212 -33.59 30.96 23.52
CA GLN A 212 -34.27 29.67 23.38
C GLN A 212 -33.81 28.89 22.14
N ALA A 213 -33.61 29.57 21.01
CA ALA A 213 -33.06 28.95 19.81
C ALA A 213 -31.66 28.36 20.07
N LYS A 214 -30.78 29.12 20.75
CA LYS A 214 -29.43 28.64 21.10
C LYS A 214 -29.43 27.55 22.18
N VAL A 215 -30.40 27.54 23.09
CA VAL A 215 -30.63 26.43 24.01
C VAL A 215 -30.98 25.15 23.22
N ALA A 216 -31.89 25.23 22.24
CA ALA A 216 -32.24 24.09 21.41
C ALA A 216 -31.03 23.55 20.63
N GLU A 217 -30.20 24.44 20.05
CA GLU A 217 -28.94 24.05 19.41
C GLU A 217 -27.98 23.34 20.36
N ALA A 218 -27.82 23.84 21.60
CA ALA A 218 -26.96 23.21 22.61
C ALA A 218 -27.48 21.82 23.01
N LEU A 219 -28.80 21.65 23.18
CA LEU A 219 -29.42 20.36 23.48
C LEU A 219 -29.23 19.35 22.33
N ALA A 220 -29.40 19.81 21.09
CA ALA A 220 -29.14 18.99 19.90
C ALA A 220 -27.67 18.56 19.83
N ALA A 221 -26.73 19.45 20.13
CA ALA A 221 -25.30 19.13 20.16
C ALA A 221 -24.95 18.11 21.26
N ILE A 222 -25.51 18.24 22.47
CA ILE A 222 -25.34 17.27 23.56
C ILE A 222 -25.89 15.89 23.15
N SER A 223 -27.10 15.86 22.58
CA SER A 223 -27.72 14.60 22.12
C SER A 223 -26.91 13.95 21.01
N GLY A 224 -26.41 14.75 20.05
CA GLY A 224 -25.55 14.29 18.98
C GLY A 224 -24.24 13.70 19.51
N TYR A 225 -23.58 14.40 20.44
CA TYR A 225 -22.37 13.89 21.09
C TYR A 225 -22.62 12.53 21.77
N ARG A 226 -23.70 12.42 22.57
CA ARG A 226 -24.06 11.15 23.24
C ARG A 226 -24.33 10.01 22.28
N SER A 227 -24.89 10.29 21.10
CA SER A 227 -25.19 9.26 20.10
C SER A 227 -23.96 8.56 19.52
N LEU A 228 -22.77 9.16 19.67
CA LEU A 228 -21.50 8.58 19.23
C LEU A 228 -20.87 7.62 20.25
N GLY A 229 -21.54 7.38 21.38
CA GLY A 229 -20.99 6.67 22.53
C GLY A 229 -20.12 7.57 23.40
N VAL A 230 -20.30 7.49 24.71
CA VAL A 230 -19.59 8.32 25.70
C VAL A 230 -19.01 7.45 26.81
N ASN A 231 -17.83 7.83 27.29
CA ASN A 231 -17.25 7.27 28.51
C ASN A 231 -17.82 7.98 29.77
N GLU A 232 -17.41 7.51 30.96
CA GLU A 232 -17.91 8.03 32.23
C GLU A 232 -17.57 9.53 32.44
N ILE A 233 -16.37 9.95 32.01
CA ILE A 233 -15.92 11.35 32.11
C ILE A 233 -16.76 12.24 31.18
N GLU A 234 -16.95 11.80 29.95
CA GLU A 234 -17.74 12.50 28.94
C GLU A 234 -19.22 12.61 29.35
N ASP A 235 -19.84 11.53 29.85
CA ASP A 235 -21.25 11.59 30.26
C ASP A 235 -21.48 12.50 31.46
N LYS A 236 -20.56 12.47 32.45
CA LYS A 236 -20.58 13.41 33.56
C LYS A 236 -20.42 14.85 33.07
N ALA A 237 -19.46 15.09 32.19
CA ALA A 237 -19.23 16.42 31.61
C ALA A 237 -20.45 16.94 30.84
N LEU A 238 -21.08 16.11 30.03
CA LEU A 238 -22.31 16.44 29.29
C LEU A 238 -23.49 16.70 30.22
N THR A 239 -23.58 15.96 31.33
CA THR A 239 -24.60 16.18 32.38
C THR A 239 -24.40 17.51 33.09
N ASP A 240 -23.16 17.85 33.45
CA ASP A 240 -22.81 19.14 34.05
C ASP A 240 -23.14 20.30 33.10
N ILE A 241 -22.80 20.17 31.82
CA ILE A 241 -23.14 21.17 30.79
C ILE A 241 -24.66 21.30 30.63
N LEU A 242 -25.38 20.18 30.57
CA LEU A 242 -26.84 20.16 30.45
C LEU A 242 -27.51 20.88 31.63
N SER A 243 -27.00 20.70 32.84
CA SER A 243 -27.53 21.38 34.03
C SER A 243 -27.46 22.90 33.92
N VAL A 244 -26.36 23.44 33.39
CA VAL A 244 -26.15 24.87 33.18
C VAL A 244 -27.03 25.39 32.04
N VAL A 245 -27.15 24.64 30.94
CA VAL A 245 -28.06 24.98 29.84
C VAL A 245 -29.49 25.15 30.35
N LYS A 246 -29.98 24.19 31.13
CA LYS A 246 -31.33 24.26 31.74
C LYS A 246 -31.46 25.41 32.75
N ALA A 247 -30.42 25.70 33.52
CA ALA A 247 -30.44 26.82 34.47
C ALA A 247 -30.60 28.17 33.77
N TYR A 248 -29.87 28.37 32.65
CA TYR A 248 -29.98 29.58 31.84
C TYR A 248 -31.35 29.70 31.15
N ASP A 249 -31.86 28.61 30.58
CA ASP A 249 -33.19 28.59 29.96
C ASP A 249 -34.28 29.04 30.95
N ALA A 250 -34.28 28.47 32.15
CA ALA A 250 -35.20 28.87 33.22
C ALA A 250 -34.98 30.32 33.70
N ALA A 251 -33.73 30.80 33.67
CA ALA A 251 -33.38 32.14 34.11
C ALA A 251 -33.85 33.25 33.17
N VAL A 252 -33.98 32.99 31.87
CA VAL A 252 -34.51 33.98 30.90
C VAL A 252 -35.90 34.45 31.31
N LEU A 253 -36.79 33.51 31.66
CA LEU A 253 -38.15 33.84 32.10
C LEU A 253 -38.17 34.57 33.45
N LYS A 254 -37.26 34.22 34.36
CA LYS A 254 -37.09 34.94 35.64
C LYS A 254 -36.60 36.37 35.42
N ALA A 255 -35.61 36.55 34.55
CA ALA A 255 -35.07 37.85 34.17
C ALA A 255 -36.16 38.73 33.54
N LYS A 256 -37.00 38.14 32.68
CA LYS A 256 -38.16 38.83 32.10
C LYS A 256 -39.12 39.34 33.17
N LYS A 257 -39.55 38.49 34.09
CA LYS A 257 -40.44 38.89 35.19
C LYS A 257 -39.85 40.00 36.08
N MET A 258 -38.53 40.06 36.23
CA MET A 258 -37.85 41.11 36.99
C MET A 258 -37.74 42.42 36.20
N ALA A 259 -37.44 42.33 34.90
CA ALA A 259 -37.42 43.48 33.99
C ALA A 259 -38.81 44.12 33.85
N ASP A 260 -39.86 43.30 33.71
CA ASP A 260 -41.27 43.74 33.69
C ASP A 260 -41.67 44.48 34.98
N LYS A 261 -40.95 44.25 36.10
CA LYS A 261 -41.11 44.96 37.38
C LYS A 261 -40.23 46.21 37.52
N GLY A 262 -39.57 46.65 36.45
CA GLY A 262 -38.73 47.84 36.43
C GLY A 262 -37.36 47.68 37.11
N MET A 263 -36.91 46.46 37.40
CA MET A 263 -35.60 46.24 38.02
C MET A 263 -34.44 46.61 37.08
N SER A 264 -33.37 47.21 37.62
CA SER A 264 -32.17 47.56 36.85
C SER A 264 -31.34 46.33 36.48
N SER A 265 -30.44 46.47 35.50
CA SER A 265 -29.54 45.39 35.07
C SER A 265 -28.66 44.85 36.20
N GLN A 266 -28.14 45.72 37.09
CA GLN A 266 -27.37 45.29 38.26
C GLN A 266 -28.24 44.55 39.29
N GLN A 267 -29.49 44.97 39.48
CA GLN A 267 -30.41 44.28 40.39
C GLN A 267 -30.82 42.90 39.87
N VAL A 268 -31.02 42.77 38.55
CA VAL A 268 -31.28 41.49 37.88
C VAL A 268 -30.05 40.56 37.98
N ASP A 269 -28.83 41.04 37.67
CA ASP A 269 -27.58 40.26 37.79
C ASP A 269 -27.33 39.80 39.23
N LYS A 270 -27.63 40.66 40.22
CA LYS A 270 -27.44 40.31 41.64
C LYS A 270 -28.39 39.20 42.10
N LYS A 271 -29.63 39.16 41.58
CA LYS A 271 -30.64 38.15 41.94
C LYS A 271 -30.50 36.86 41.13
N ILE A 272 -30.07 36.92 39.88
CA ILE A 272 -29.91 35.76 39.00
C ILE A 272 -28.43 35.42 38.91
N LYS A 273 -28.00 34.53 39.81
CA LYS A 273 -26.65 33.98 39.79
C LYS A 273 -26.69 32.54 39.28
N ILE A 274 -26.06 32.31 38.14
CA ILE A 274 -25.83 30.99 37.58
C ILE A 274 -24.33 30.75 37.63
N SER A 275 -23.94 29.56 38.09
CA SER A 275 -22.53 29.17 38.09
C SER A 275 -22.20 28.56 36.73
N ASP A 276 -21.28 29.21 36.03
CA ASP A 276 -20.78 28.76 34.73
C ASP A 276 -19.79 27.59 34.87
N SER A 277 -19.26 27.39 36.08
CA SER A 277 -18.15 26.47 36.35
C SER A 277 -18.41 25.01 35.97
N PRO A 278 -19.60 24.42 36.18
CA PRO A 278 -19.84 23.04 35.76
C PRO A 278 -19.72 22.89 34.24
N ALA A 279 -20.31 23.81 33.48
CA ALA A 279 -20.25 23.77 32.02
C ALA A 279 -18.83 24.05 31.49
N THR A 280 -18.09 25.00 32.06
CA THR A 280 -16.72 25.26 31.59
C THR A 280 -15.79 24.09 31.89
N LYS A 281 -15.88 23.48 33.07
CA LYS A 281 -15.13 22.25 33.41
C LYS A 281 -15.54 21.08 32.53
N GLY A 282 -16.84 20.92 32.27
CA GLY A 282 -17.34 19.89 31.36
C GLY A 282 -16.80 20.07 29.94
N LEU A 283 -16.83 21.28 29.39
CA LEU A 283 -16.31 21.57 28.05
C LEU A 283 -14.80 21.35 27.93
N ASP A 284 -14.06 21.58 29.02
CA ASP A 284 -12.63 21.31 29.08
C ASP A 284 -12.36 19.81 29.19
N ALA A 285 -13.12 19.07 30.01
CA ALA A 285 -13.04 17.62 30.10
C ALA A 285 -13.34 16.94 28.75
N LEU A 286 -14.41 17.37 28.05
CA LEU A 286 -14.72 16.87 26.71
C LEU A 286 -13.60 17.15 25.70
N SER A 287 -12.97 18.33 25.79
CA SER A 287 -11.81 18.66 24.93
C SER A 287 -10.66 17.70 25.20
N THR A 288 -10.32 17.48 26.47
CA THR A 288 -9.23 16.58 26.87
C THR A 288 -9.49 15.13 26.44
N GLU A 289 -10.73 14.64 26.58
CA GLU A 289 -11.08 13.28 26.14
C GLU A 289 -11.04 13.13 24.62
N ILE A 290 -11.45 14.17 23.87
CA ILE A 290 -11.32 14.20 22.41
C ILE A 290 -9.84 14.19 21.99
N ASP A 291 -9.01 15.04 22.62
CA ASP A 291 -7.59 15.15 22.31
C ASP A 291 -6.89 13.80 22.59
N LYS A 292 -7.20 13.18 23.73
CA LYS A 292 -6.70 11.84 24.10
C LYS A 292 -7.15 10.76 23.13
N SER A 293 -8.43 10.78 22.73
CA SER A 293 -8.96 9.81 21.76
C SER A 293 -8.32 9.97 20.38
N ALA A 294 -8.02 11.21 19.96
CA ALA A 294 -7.34 11.48 18.70
C ALA A 294 -5.89 10.96 18.75
N GLU A 295 -5.17 11.22 19.85
CA GLU A 295 -3.80 10.74 20.03
C GLU A 295 -3.72 9.20 20.01
N LEU A 296 -4.63 8.51 20.72
CA LEU A 296 -4.69 7.04 20.70
C LEU A 296 -4.99 6.49 19.31
N MET A 297 -5.93 7.10 18.56
CA MET A 297 -6.25 6.70 17.20
C MET A 297 -5.06 6.87 16.24
N THR A 298 -4.32 7.98 16.37
CA THR A 298 -3.09 8.23 15.60
C THR A 298 -2.00 7.22 15.95
N GLN A 299 -1.84 6.88 17.23
CA GLN A 299 -0.88 5.86 17.67
C GLN A 299 -1.25 4.45 17.17
N GLU A 300 -2.52 4.06 17.25
CA GLU A 300 -3.00 2.78 16.73
C GLU A 300 -2.81 2.67 15.22
N LEU A 301 -3.23 3.69 14.46
CA LEU A 301 -3.09 3.63 13.00
C LEU A 301 -1.62 3.69 12.55
N SER A 302 -0.79 4.53 13.19
CA SER A 302 0.64 4.58 12.88
C SER A 302 1.33 3.23 13.15
N LYS A 303 0.92 2.54 14.21
CA LYS A 303 1.36 1.17 14.50
C LYS A 303 0.86 0.18 13.45
N GLU A 304 -0.43 0.20 13.08
CA GLU A 304 -0.97 -0.70 12.05
C GLU A 304 -0.27 -0.53 10.70
N LEU A 305 0.03 0.72 10.32
CA LEU A 305 0.78 1.03 9.10
C LEU A 305 2.22 0.51 9.18
N ALA A 306 2.89 0.68 10.34
CA ALA A 306 4.23 0.14 10.57
C ALA A 306 4.24 -1.41 10.51
N ASP A 307 3.29 -2.07 11.17
CA ASP A 307 3.14 -3.53 11.15
C ASP A 307 2.90 -4.04 9.71
N SER A 308 2.13 -3.29 8.89
CA SER A 308 1.91 -3.59 7.48
C SER A 308 3.19 -3.45 6.63
N ILE A 309 4.04 -2.47 6.94
CA ILE A 309 5.35 -2.29 6.31
C ILE A 309 6.27 -3.48 6.66
N ASP A 310 6.36 -3.83 7.94
CA ASP A 310 7.18 -4.95 8.41
C ASP A 310 6.72 -6.28 7.82
N PHE A 311 5.41 -6.52 7.77
CA PHE A 311 4.83 -7.69 7.13
C PHE A 311 5.20 -7.78 5.63
N SER A 312 5.13 -6.65 4.92
CA SER A 312 5.53 -6.58 3.50
C SER A 312 7.03 -6.86 3.30
N ALA A 313 7.88 -6.38 4.21
CA ALA A 313 9.31 -6.65 4.19
C ALA A 313 9.60 -8.16 4.41
N ILE A 314 8.94 -8.80 5.37
CA ILE A 314 9.09 -10.24 5.65
C ILE A 314 8.68 -11.08 4.43
N LEU A 315 7.54 -10.77 3.80
CA LEU A 315 7.10 -11.47 2.59
C LEU A 315 8.12 -11.32 1.43
N SER A 316 8.75 -10.15 1.31
CA SER A 316 9.83 -9.94 0.33
C SER A 316 10.99 -10.89 0.56
N VAL A 317 11.47 -11.01 1.81
CA VAL A 317 12.58 -11.89 2.17
C VAL A 317 12.22 -13.35 1.94
N ILE A 318 11.02 -13.78 2.35
CA ILE A 318 10.54 -15.15 2.12
C ILE A 318 10.48 -15.46 0.62
N SER A 319 9.93 -14.55 -0.19
CA SER A 319 9.87 -14.73 -1.64
C SER A 319 11.26 -14.88 -2.26
N LEU A 320 12.23 -14.04 -1.85
CA LEU A 320 13.61 -14.12 -2.30
C LEU A 320 14.24 -15.48 -1.97
N VAL A 321 14.02 -15.99 -0.75
CA VAL A 321 14.53 -17.30 -0.32
C VAL A 321 13.92 -18.43 -1.16
N ILE A 322 12.60 -18.40 -1.40
CA ILE A 322 11.90 -19.39 -2.23
C ILE A 322 12.45 -19.38 -3.66
N PHE A 323 12.57 -18.21 -4.30
CA PHE A 323 13.12 -18.12 -5.66
C PHE A 323 14.57 -18.59 -5.73
N THR A 324 15.39 -18.28 -4.71
CA THR A 324 16.77 -18.78 -4.61
C THR A 324 16.81 -20.31 -4.58
N ILE A 325 15.94 -20.94 -3.76
CA ILE A 325 15.84 -22.40 -3.68
C ILE A 325 15.38 -22.99 -5.02
N LEU A 326 14.38 -22.39 -5.67
CA LEU A 326 13.86 -22.86 -6.96
C LEU A 326 14.92 -22.79 -8.08
N ILE A 327 15.76 -21.75 -8.08
CA ILE A 327 16.88 -21.62 -9.02
C ILE A 327 17.90 -22.73 -8.78
N LEU A 328 18.32 -22.96 -7.53
CA LEU A 328 19.27 -24.01 -7.18
C LEU A 328 18.75 -25.42 -7.52
N LEU A 329 17.47 -25.67 -7.25
CA LEU A 329 16.81 -26.94 -7.57
C LEU A 329 16.76 -27.15 -9.08
N SER A 330 16.34 -26.13 -9.83
CA SER A 330 16.27 -26.18 -11.29
C SER A 330 17.65 -26.42 -11.92
N PHE A 331 18.67 -25.72 -11.43
CA PHE A 331 20.06 -25.93 -11.86
C PHE A 331 20.51 -27.37 -11.60
N THR A 332 20.24 -27.91 -10.41
CA THR A 332 20.61 -29.28 -10.04
C THR A 332 19.94 -30.31 -10.93
N ILE A 333 18.65 -30.13 -11.26
CA ILE A 333 17.90 -31.00 -12.16
C ILE A 333 18.47 -30.94 -13.58
N ILE A 334 18.67 -29.75 -14.14
CA ILE A 334 19.21 -29.56 -15.50
C ILE A 334 20.61 -30.15 -15.61
N PHE A 335 21.47 -29.88 -14.62
CA PHE A 335 22.85 -30.38 -14.61
C PHE A 335 22.88 -31.92 -14.59
N ARG A 336 22.09 -32.55 -13.71
CA ARG A 336 22.10 -34.01 -13.53
C ARG A 336 21.39 -34.77 -14.65
N LYS A 337 20.24 -34.29 -15.12
CA LYS A 337 19.43 -35.01 -16.12
C LYS A 337 19.79 -34.66 -17.56
N VAL A 338 20.37 -33.48 -17.82
CA VAL A 338 20.64 -33.01 -19.18
C VAL A 338 22.14 -32.92 -19.45
N LEU A 339 22.87 -32.10 -18.68
CA LEU A 339 24.25 -31.78 -19.01
C LEU A 339 25.20 -32.97 -18.84
N LYS A 340 25.10 -33.69 -17.70
CA LYS A 340 25.98 -34.84 -17.43
C LYS A 340 25.83 -35.98 -18.46
N PRO A 341 24.61 -36.43 -18.84
CA PRO A 341 24.45 -37.48 -19.85
C PRO A 341 24.90 -37.03 -21.26
N ILE A 342 24.68 -35.77 -21.64
CA ILE A 342 25.17 -35.23 -22.92
C ILE A 342 26.69 -35.29 -23.00
N LEU A 343 27.39 -34.86 -21.93
CA LEU A 343 28.86 -34.93 -21.86
C LEU A 343 29.37 -36.38 -21.88
N ALA A 344 28.64 -37.30 -21.24
CA ALA A 344 28.96 -38.72 -21.28
C ALA A 344 28.83 -39.29 -22.71
N LEU A 345 27.75 -38.97 -23.42
CA LEU A 345 27.54 -39.38 -24.81
C LEU A 345 28.62 -38.77 -25.73
N GLN A 346 28.97 -37.50 -25.55
CA GLN A 346 30.06 -36.85 -26.28
C GLN A 346 31.39 -37.61 -26.12
N ASN A 347 31.74 -38.00 -24.88
CA ASN A 347 32.97 -38.75 -24.62
C ASN A 347 32.95 -40.15 -25.30
N VAL A 348 31.79 -40.83 -25.32
CA VAL A 348 31.65 -42.11 -26.03
C VAL A 348 31.83 -41.92 -27.53
N ILE A 349 31.23 -40.88 -28.12
CA ILE A 349 31.41 -40.53 -29.53
C ILE A 349 32.89 -40.29 -29.84
N GLN A 350 33.58 -39.49 -29.03
CA GLN A 350 35.00 -39.19 -29.19
C GLN A 350 35.85 -40.47 -29.11
N GLN A 351 35.56 -41.38 -28.16
CA GLN A 351 36.30 -42.65 -28.05
C GLN A 351 36.09 -43.56 -29.27
N VAL A 352 34.88 -43.61 -29.83
CA VAL A 352 34.60 -44.37 -31.06
C VAL A 352 35.36 -43.77 -32.25
N GLU A 353 35.40 -42.44 -32.35
CA GLU A 353 36.13 -41.73 -33.40
C GLU A 353 37.64 -41.98 -33.32
N GLU A 354 38.25 -41.80 -32.14
CA GLU A 354 39.69 -41.93 -31.93
C GLU A 354 40.19 -43.37 -32.07
N LYS A 355 39.41 -44.35 -31.60
CA LYS A 355 39.85 -45.76 -31.55
C LYS A 355 39.35 -46.60 -32.70
N GLY A 356 38.30 -46.17 -33.41
CA GLY A 356 37.58 -47.01 -34.38
C GLY A 356 36.91 -48.25 -33.76
N ASP A 357 36.80 -48.31 -32.43
CA ASP A 357 36.22 -49.43 -31.71
C ASP A 357 34.69 -49.27 -31.61
N PHE A 358 33.99 -49.85 -32.58
CA PHE A 358 32.52 -49.85 -32.63
C PHE A 358 31.87 -50.79 -31.61
N SER A 359 32.61 -51.41 -30.67
CA SER A 359 32.04 -52.20 -29.57
C SER A 359 31.69 -51.36 -28.32
N ILE A 360 32.22 -50.14 -28.23
CA ILE A 360 31.91 -49.18 -27.15
C ILE A 360 30.42 -48.80 -27.22
N ARG A 361 29.76 -48.61 -26.07
CA ARG A 361 28.34 -48.23 -25.99
C ARG A 361 28.14 -47.07 -25.02
N ALA A 362 27.23 -46.17 -25.37
CA ALA A 362 26.74 -45.14 -24.47
C ALA A 362 25.87 -45.76 -23.37
N ASP A 363 25.95 -45.22 -22.15
CA ASP A 363 25.09 -45.62 -21.05
C ASP A 363 23.63 -45.18 -21.30
N VAL A 364 22.70 -46.11 -21.11
CA VAL A 364 21.26 -45.95 -21.31
C VAL A 364 20.46 -46.21 -20.03
N SER A 365 21.14 -46.36 -18.89
CA SER A 365 20.52 -46.61 -17.57
C SER A 365 19.85 -45.38 -16.96
N GLY A 366 19.99 -44.22 -17.61
CA GLY A 366 19.44 -42.92 -17.17
C GLY A 366 17.92 -42.75 -17.37
N SER A 367 17.47 -41.49 -17.22
CA SER A 367 16.06 -41.10 -17.40
C SER A 367 15.53 -41.49 -18.78
N LYS A 368 14.22 -41.78 -18.91
CA LYS A 368 13.54 -42.00 -20.20
C LYS A 368 13.23 -40.67 -20.89
N ASP A 369 14.27 -39.90 -21.17
CA ASP A 369 14.17 -38.61 -21.86
C ASP A 369 14.83 -38.66 -23.25
N GLU A 370 14.75 -37.54 -23.97
CA GLU A 370 15.28 -37.42 -25.32
C GLU A 370 16.79 -37.69 -25.38
N VAL A 371 17.53 -37.43 -24.29
CA VAL A 371 18.98 -37.68 -24.24
C VAL A 371 19.26 -39.19 -24.18
N ASN A 372 18.46 -39.95 -23.43
CA ASN A 372 18.57 -41.41 -23.43
C ASN A 372 18.13 -42.03 -24.77
N GLU A 373 17.08 -41.50 -25.40
CA GLU A 373 16.69 -41.94 -26.76
C GLU A 373 17.84 -41.74 -27.75
N MET A 374 18.56 -40.61 -27.69
CA MET A 374 19.76 -40.38 -28.50
C MET A 374 20.83 -41.45 -28.26
N SER A 375 21.13 -41.77 -26.99
CA SER A 375 22.09 -42.83 -26.64
C SER A 375 21.66 -44.21 -27.16
N VAL A 376 20.37 -44.55 -27.09
CA VAL A 376 19.81 -45.80 -27.63
C VAL A 376 19.97 -45.87 -29.15
N HIS A 377 19.63 -44.80 -29.87
CA HIS A 377 19.78 -44.75 -31.32
C HIS A 377 21.24 -44.80 -31.76
N PHE A 378 22.14 -44.11 -31.05
CA PHE A 378 23.58 -44.18 -31.29
C PHE A 378 24.12 -45.60 -31.10
N ASN A 379 23.74 -46.28 -30.01
CA ASN A 379 24.12 -47.68 -29.77
C ASN A 379 23.62 -48.63 -30.86
N LYS A 380 22.40 -48.43 -31.39
CA LYS A 380 21.87 -49.21 -32.52
C LYS A 380 22.68 -48.99 -33.80
N MET A 381 23.11 -47.76 -34.06
CA MET A 381 23.98 -47.44 -35.19
C MET A 381 25.33 -48.17 -35.08
N LEU A 382 25.99 -48.09 -33.92
CA LEU A 382 27.24 -48.80 -33.67
C LEU A 382 27.09 -50.32 -33.81
N GLN A 383 25.98 -50.88 -33.32
CA GLN A 383 25.68 -52.30 -33.47
C GLN A 383 25.56 -52.71 -34.94
N SER A 384 24.92 -51.89 -35.78
CA SER A 384 24.80 -52.14 -37.22
C SER A 384 26.17 -52.15 -37.89
N LEU A 385 26.99 -51.13 -37.63
CA LEU A 385 28.37 -51.04 -38.15
C LEU A 385 29.20 -52.26 -37.75
N GLN A 386 29.20 -52.61 -36.47
CA GLN A 386 29.96 -53.73 -35.95
C GLN A 386 29.53 -55.06 -36.58
N THR A 387 28.22 -55.27 -36.79
CA THR A 387 27.68 -56.50 -37.39
C THR A 387 28.14 -56.64 -38.84
N VAL A 388 28.02 -55.57 -39.64
CA VAL A 388 28.41 -55.58 -41.06
C VAL A 388 29.91 -55.74 -41.23
N ILE A 389 30.73 -55.05 -40.43
CA ILE A 389 32.20 -55.19 -40.47
C ILE A 389 32.62 -56.61 -40.10
N LYS A 390 32.00 -57.20 -39.07
CA LYS A 390 32.29 -58.57 -38.65
C LYS A 390 31.99 -59.58 -39.76
N GLU A 391 30.77 -59.56 -40.32
CA GLU A 391 30.41 -60.47 -41.41
C GLU A 391 31.29 -60.25 -42.65
N SER A 392 31.61 -59.00 -42.96
CA SER A 392 32.51 -58.65 -44.08
C SER A 392 33.89 -59.26 -43.88
N ASN A 393 34.48 -59.15 -42.69
CA ASN A 393 35.77 -59.75 -42.36
C ASN A 393 35.71 -61.28 -42.40
N GLU A 394 34.63 -61.90 -41.94
CA GLU A 394 34.43 -63.35 -42.05
C GLU A 394 34.39 -63.80 -43.52
N VAL A 395 33.67 -63.10 -44.39
CA VAL A 395 33.62 -63.40 -45.82
C VAL A 395 34.99 -63.23 -46.47
N LEU A 396 35.70 -62.13 -46.18
CA LEU A 396 37.04 -61.88 -46.70
C LEU A 396 38.07 -62.93 -46.23
N ALA A 397 37.98 -63.40 -44.99
CA ALA A 397 38.84 -64.47 -44.49
C ALA A 397 38.57 -65.82 -45.17
N ASN A 398 37.29 -66.14 -45.44
CA ASN A 398 36.93 -67.32 -46.22
C ASN A 398 37.43 -67.20 -47.67
N LEU A 399 37.29 -66.02 -48.27
CA LEU A 399 37.77 -65.71 -49.60
C LEU A 399 39.29 -65.92 -49.72
N ALA A 400 40.06 -65.42 -48.75
CA ALA A 400 41.51 -65.61 -48.68
C ALA A 400 41.92 -67.09 -48.51
N SER A 401 41.04 -67.91 -47.94
CA SER A 401 41.25 -69.36 -47.78
C SER A 401 40.73 -70.19 -48.97
N GLY A 402 40.35 -69.55 -50.07
CA GLY A 402 39.83 -70.23 -51.28
C GLY A 402 38.38 -70.72 -51.15
N ARG A 403 37.62 -70.26 -50.15
CA ARG A 403 36.18 -70.59 -49.98
C ARG A 403 35.31 -69.44 -50.45
N PHE A 404 34.56 -69.66 -51.54
CA PHE A 404 33.76 -68.64 -52.23
C PHE A 404 32.24 -68.77 -51.98
N ASP A 405 31.81 -69.60 -51.02
CA ASP A 405 30.39 -69.85 -50.71
C ASP A 405 29.81 -68.87 -49.67
N LYS A 406 30.65 -68.12 -48.96
CA LYS A 406 30.23 -67.21 -47.89
C LYS A 406 29.90 -65.81 -48.43
N THR A 407 28.81 -65.25 -47.92
CA THR A 407 28.33 -63.91 -48.25
C THR A 407 27.87 -63.18 -47.00
N VAL A 408 27.93 -61.86 -47.03
CA VAL A 408 27.39 -60.98 -45.99
C VAL A 408 25.87 -61.04 -46.10
N ASN A 409 25.19 -61.46 -45.03
CA ASN A 409 23.75 -61.73 -45.03
C ASN A 409 22.95 -60.66 -44.29
N THR A 410 23.56 -59.96 -43.33
CA THR A 410 22.91 -58.91 -42.54
C THR A 410 22.18 -57.90 -43.44
N GLN A 411 20.97 -57.51 -43.03
CA GLN A 411 20.18 -56.52 -43.75
C GLN A 411 20.81 -55.13 -43.56
N CYS A 412 21.32 -54.58 -44.66
CA CYS A 412 21.96 -53.27 -44.69
C CYS A 412 21.17 -52.31 -45.58
N TYR A 413 21.28 -51.01 -45.29
CA TYR A 413 20.73 -49.92 -46.08
C TYR A 413 21.83 -48.89 -46.40
N GLY A 414 21.63 -48.07 -47.43
CA GLY A 414 22.57 -47.01 -47.82
C GLY A 414 23.98 -47.55 -48.10
N ASP A 415 25.01 -46.87 -47.60
CA ASP A 415 26.41 -47.21 -47.87
C ASP A 415 26.81 -48.60 -47.39
N LEU A 416 26.25 -49.07 -46.27
CA LEU A 416 26.50 -50.44 -45.78
C LEU A 416 25.90 -51.50 -46.72
N HIS A 417 24.81 -51.16 -47.42
CA HIS A 417 24.25 -52.03 -48.45
C HIS A 417 25.18 -52.12 -49.66
N THR A 418 25.70 -50.97 -50.10
CA THR A 418 26.69 -50.90 -51.19
C THR A 418 27.93 -51.72 -50.85
N LEU A 419 28.46 -51.59 -49.63
CA LEU A 419 29.60 -52.39 -49.16
C LEU A 419 29.30 -53.90 -49.19
N LYS A 420 28.14 -54.31 -48.63
CA LYS A 420 27.66 -55.70 -48.67
C LYS A 420 27.61 -56.24 -50.10
N GLN A 421 27.02 -55.48 -51.04
CA GLN A 421 26.92 -55.89 -52.44
C GLN A 421 28.29 -56.02 -53.09
N GLY A 422 29.19 -55.04 -52.86
CA GLY A 422 30.55 -55.06 -53.39
C GLY A 422 31.31 -56.32 -52.97
N ILE A 423 31.27 -56.66 -51.68
CA ILE A 423 31.92 -57.87 -51.15
C ILE A 423 31.28 -59.13 -51.76
N ASN A 424 29.95 -59.24 -51.72
CA ASN A 424 29.25 -60.42 -52.22
C ASN A 424 29.46 -60.64 -53.73
N ASN A 425 29.48 -59.57 -54.52
CA ASN A 425 29.74 -59.64 -55.95
C ASN A 425 31.20 -60.05 -56.23
N THR A 426 32.16 -59.53 -55.45
CA THR A 426 33.56 -59.92 -55.55
C THR A 426 33.75 -61.42 -55.26
N THR A 427 33.12 -61.92 -54.19
CA THR A 427 33.18 -63.35 -53.85
C THR A 427 32.59 -64.21 -54.97
N LYS A 428 31.45 -63.82 -55.55
CA LYS A 428 30.84 -64.54 -56.69
C LYS A 428 31.73 -64.54 -57.92
N ALA A 429 32.28 -63.38 -58.30
CA ALA A 429 33.14 -63.27 -59.47
C ALA A 429 34.40 -64.13 -59.33
N LEU A 430 35.09 -64.06 -58.18
CA LEU A 430 36.27 -64.88 -57.93
C LEU A 430 35.94 -66.37 -57.86
N GLY A 431 34.83 -66.74 -57.22
CA GLY A 431 34.37 -68.13 -57.17
C GLY A 431 34.08 -68.70 -58.57
N HIS A 432 33.42 -67.90 -59.43
CA HIS A 432 33.21 -68.27 -60.83
C HIS A 432 34.54 -68.45 -61.57
N THR A 433 35.47 -67.51 -61.45
CA THR A 433 36.79 -67.58 -62.09
C THR A 433 37.58 -68.81 -61.64
N MET A 434 37.62 -69.12 -60.34
CA MET A 434 38.34 -70.28 -59.82
C MET A 434 37.71 -71.61 -60.27
N ASN A 435 36.37 -71.68 -60.32
CA ASN A 435 35.68 -72.86 -60.86
C ASN A 435 35.96 -73.06 -62.36
N GLU A 436 36.04 -71.98 -63.16
CA GLU A 436 36.42 -72.07 -64.57
C GLU A 436 37.88 -72.51 -64.76
N ILE A 437 38.80 -72.03 -63.91
CA ILE A 437 40.19 -72.51 -63.88
C ILE A 437 40.24 -73.99 -63.52
N ASP A 438 39.53 -74.44 -62.48
CA ASP A 438 39.49 -75.84 -62.07
C ASP A 438 38.91 -76.75 -63.17
N ARG A 439 37.82 -76.30 -63.82
CA ARG A 439 37.26 -76.99 -65.00
C ARG A 439 38.29 -77.07 -66.12
N GLY A 440 39.03 -75.99 -66.37
CA GLY A 440 40.06 -75.96 -67.40
C GLY A 440 41.24 -76.88 -67.12
N MET A 441 41.76 -76.86 -65.90
CA MET A 441 42.82 -77.76 -65.45
C MET A 441 42.36 -79.22 -65.52
N THR A 442 41.11 -79.50 -65.20
CA THR A 442 40.51 -80.84 -65.30
C THR A 442 40.42 -81.31 -66.75
N GLU A 443 39.95 -80.48 -67.69
CA GLU A 443 39.88 -80.83 -69.11
C GLU A 443 41.27 -80.99 -69.74
N LEU A 444 42.24 -80.15 -69.35
CA LEU A 444 43.65 -80.30 -69.72
C LEU A 444 44.23 -81.62 -69.20
N SER A 445 43.97 -81.98 -67.94
CA SER A 445 44.42 -83.26 -67.35
C SER A 445 43.83 -84.48 -68.05
N LYS A 446 42.65 -84.36 -68.68
CA LYS A 446 42.02 -85.41 -69.49
C LYS A 446 42.51 -85.42 -70.95
N GLY A 447 43.42 -84.52 -71.33
CA GLY A 447 43.97 -84.40 -72.67
C GLY A 447 43.07 -83.67 -73.67
N ASN A 448 42.05 -82.93 -73.21
CA ASN A 448 41.11 -82.22 -74.06
C ASN A 448 41.53 -80.74 -74.25
N PHE A 449 42.17 -80.45 -75.38
CA PHE A 449 42.69 -79.10 -75.70
C PHE A 449 41.75 -78.23 -76.55
N HIS A 450 40.54 -78.69 -76.87
CA HIS A 450 39.59 -77.93 -77.72
C HIS A 450 38.57 -77.11 -76.91
N THR A 451 38.67 -77.08 -75.58
CA THR A 451 37.74 -76.37 -74.70
C THR A 451 38.04 -74.86 -74.68
N THR A 452 37.07 -74.05 -75.08
CA THR A 452 37.12 -72.58 -74.95
C THR A 452 36.54 -72.13 -73.61
N PHE A 453 37.29 -71.33 -72.87
CA PHE A 453 36.85 -70.72 -71.60
C PHE A 453 36.11 -69.41 -71.87
N LYS A 454 35.07 -69.14 -71.08
CA LYS A 454 34.42 -67.82 -71.02
C LYS A 454 34.41 -67.36 -69.58
N VAL A 455 35.33 -66.48 -69.21
CA VAL A 455 35.26 -65.79 -67.93
C VAL A 455 34.38 -64.56 -68.14
N SER A 456 33.12 -64.63 -67.70
CA SER A 456 32.27 -63.44 -67.65
C SER A 456 32.64 -62.61 -66.42
N GLY A 457 33.65 -61.74 -66.59
CA GLY A 457 34.02 -60.70 -65.63
C GLY A 457 34.01 -59.32 -66.27
N GLU A 458 33.78 -58.28 -65.48
CA GLU A 458 34.01 -56.89 -65.87
C GLU A 458 35.48 -56.51 -65.57
N GLY A 459 36.09 -55.67 -66.42
CA GLY A 459 37.50 -55.23 -66.26
C GLY A 459 38.52 -56.20 -66.88
N GLN A 460 39.71 -56.35 -66.25
CA GLN A 460 40.82 -57.16 -66.78
C GLN A 460 40.53 -58.68 -66.85
N PHE A 461 39.38 -59.13 -66.33
CA PHE A 461 38.93 -60.53 -66.40
C PHE A 461 38.11 -60.84 -67.67
N HIS A 462 38.00 -59.90 -68.60
CA HIS A 462 37.34 -60.11 -69.88
C HIS A 462 38.32 -60.79 -70.86
N SER A 463 38.11 -62.08 -71.14
CA SER A 463 38.79 -62.80 -72.23
C SER A 463 37.84 -63.69 -73.01
#